data_AF-A0A8S2F456-F1
#
_entry.id   AF-A0A8S2F456-F1
#
_cell.length_a   1.000
_cell.length_b   1.000
_cell.length_c   1.000
_cell.angle_alpha   90.00
_cell.angle_beta   90.00
_cell.angle_gamma   90.00
#
_symmetry.space_group_name_H-M   'P 1'
#
loop_
_entity.id
_entity.type
_entity.pdbx_description
1 polymer ?
#
loop_
_entity_poly.entity_id
_entity_poly.type
_entity_poly.pdbx_seq_one_letter_code
_entity_poly.pdbx_strand_id
1 'polypeptide(L)'
;MATSPNFTNSTKAQYTSDPITQYICDHSLRLTPEQTELIEYTKTLPGRIPFMLGSIHEAQFFQVLLRLMNCKRCIEVGTLTGCTTLTIALALPDDGQIVTLDVDDQYIRM
;
A
#
# COMPACT_ATOMS: atom_id res chain seq x y z
N MET A 1 1.78 38.65 -2.76
CA MET A 1 2.61 37.64 -3.47
C MET A 1 2.65 36.42 -2.57
N ALA A 2 1.60 35.58 -2.63
CA ALA A 2 1.51 34.38 -1.80
C ALA A 2 2.36 33.30 -2.45
N THR A 3 3.43 32.89 -1.76
CA THR A 3 4.28 31.76 -2.14
C THR A 3 3.43 30.50 -2.15
N SER A 4 3.26 29.89 -3.31
CA SER A 4 2.65 28.57 -3.48
C SER A 4 3.31 27.57 -2.52
N PRO A 5 2.55 26.65 -1.88
CA PRO A 5 3.15 25.62 -1.06
C PRO A 5 4.05 24.76 -1.96
N ASN A 6 5.33 24.65 -1.59
CA ASN A 6 6.26 23.71 -2.20
C ASN A 6 5.74 22.30 -1.91
N PHE A 7 5.12 21.66 -2.91
CA PHE A 7 4.90 20.22 -2.90
C PHE A 7 6.27 19.56 -2.90
N THR A 8 6.74 19.17 -1.71
CA THR A 8 7.93 18.35 -1.53
C THR A 8 7.76 17.05 -2.31
N ASN A 9 8.89 16.44 -2.72
CA ASN A 9 8.94 15.13 -3.39
C ASN A 9 8.42 14.00 -2.48
N SER A 10 7.14 14.05 -2.09
CA SER A 10 6.51 13.09 -1.20
C SER A 10 5.93 11.95 -2.01
N THR A 11 6.41 10.73 -1.75
CA THR A 11 5.74 9.52 -2.23
C THR A 11 4.47 9.29 -1.43
N LYS A 12 3.43 8.70 -2.04
CA LYS A 12 2.17 8.36 -1.34
C LYS A 12 2.39 7.45 -0.11
N ALA A 13 3.45 6.65 -0.14
CA ALA A 13 3.85 5.72 0.90
C ALA A 13 4.78 6.32 1.97
N GLN A 14 5.11 7.61 1.92
CA GLN A 14 5.98 8.26 2.91
C GLN A 14 5.19 8.81 4.08
N TYR A 15 5.72 8.58 5.28
CA TYR A 15 5.33 9.29 6.49
C TYR A 15 5.83 10.73 6.39
N THR A 16 4.93 11.69 6.51
CA THR A 16 5.31 13.11 6.58
C THR A 16 5.77 13.43 7.99
N SER A 17 6.74 14.36 8.15
CA SER A 17 7.13 14.89 9.47
C SER A 17 6.09 15.81 10.11
N ASP A 18 4.90 15.89 9.52
CA ASP A 18 3.76 16.59 10.11
C ASP A 18 3.33 15.89 11.42
N PRO A 19 3.30 16.60 12.56
CA PRO A 19 2.99 16.01 13.85
C PRO A 19 1.62 15.30 13.91
N ILE A 20 0.63 15.79 13.14
CA ILE A 20 -0.70 15.18 13.10
C ILE A 20 -0.63 13.83 12.37
N THR A 21 0.05 13.80 11.23
CA THR A 21 0.24 12.56 10.46
C THR A 21 1.01 11.53 11.27
N GLN A 22 2.07 11.92 11.98
CA GLN A 22 2.81 11.01 12.86
C GLN A 22 1.91 10.47 13.98
N TYR A 23 1.13 11.34 14.63
CA TYR A 23 0.17 10.93 15.65
C TYR A 23 -0.83 9.90 15.10
N ILE A 24 -1.38 10.12 13.91
CA ILE A 24 -2.29 9.17 13.26
C ILE A 24 -1.57 7.84 13.00
N CYS A 25 -0.33 7.87 12.51
CA CYS A 25 0.45 6.66 12.26
C CYS A 25 0.64 5.84 13.54
N ASP A 26 1.12 6.49 14.59
CA ASP A 26 1.46 5.84 15.88
C ASP A 26 0.23 5.21 16.55
N HIS A 27 -0.97 5.77 16.34
CA HIS A 27 -2.19 5.34 17.04
C HIS A 27 -3.14 4.50 16.19
N SER A 28 -3.04 4.53 14.86
CA SER A 28 -3.99 3.85 13.97
C SER A 28 -3.40 2.75 13.10
N LEU A 29 -2.10 2.78 12.79
CA LEU A 29 -1.52 1.80 11.87
C LEU A 29 -1.36 0.43 12.52
N ARG A 30 -1.81 -0.59 11.79
CA ARG A 30 -1.79 -2.00 12.16
C ARG A 30 -1.25 -2.81 10.99
N LEU A 31 0.06 -2.71 10.76
CA LEU A 31 0.74 -3.53 9.75
C LEU A 31 1.23 -4.84 10.35
N THR A 32 1.11 -5.90 9.56
CA THR A 32 1.78 -7.17 9.83
C THR A 32 3.29 -7.04 9.54
N PRO A 33 4.14 -7.89 10.14
CA PRO A 33 5.56 -7.95 9.80
C PRO A 33 5.80 -8.14 8.30
N GLU A 34 5.01 -9.00 7.64
CA GLU A 34 5.12 -9.33 6.23
C GLU A 34 4.79 -8.12 5.33
N GLN A 35 3.75 -7.35 5.67
CA GLN A 35 3.45 -6.09 4.98
C GLN A 35 4.59 -5.08 5.14
N THR A 36 5.16 -4.98 6.35
CA THR A 36 6.25 -4.05 6.64
C THR A 36 7.50 -4.40 5.83
N GLU A 37 7.87 -5.69 5.83
CA GLU A 37 9.01 -6.21 5.08
C GLU A 37 8.86 -5.92 3.57
N LEU A 38 7.69 -6.23 2.99
CA LEU A 38 7.47 -6.03 1.57
C LEU A 38 7.44 -4.53 1.17
N ILE A 39 6.91 -3.67 2.04
CA ILE A 39 6.94 -2.21 1.85
C ILE A 39 8.38 -1.70 1.85
N GLU A 40 9.18 -2.09 2.84
CA GLU A 40 10.57 -1.66 2.94
C GLU A 40 11.40 -2.21 1.76
N TYR A 41 11.18 -3.46 1.37
CA TYR A 41 11.75 -4.02 0.16
C TYR A 41 11.44 -3.15 -1.08
N THR A 42 10.16 -2.82 -1.29
CA THR A 42 9.72 -2.01 -2.42
C THR A 42 10.38 -0.63 -2.44
N LYS A 43 10.60 -0.04 -1.26
CA LYS A 43 11.30 1.25 -1.12
C LYS A 43 12.78 1.18 -1.51
N THR A 44 13.42 0.00 -1.45
CA THR A 44 14.82 -0.17 -1.87
C THR A 44 15.00 -0.28 -3.39
N LEU A 45 13.91 -0.48 -4.14
CA LEU A 45 13.97 -0.69 -5.59
C LEU A 45 14.38 0.58 -6.35
N PRO A 46 15.09 0.45 -7.48
CA PRO A 46 15.66 1.59 -8.18
C PRO A 46 14.60 2.41 -8.95
N GLY A 47 14.97 3.65 -9.28
CA GLY A 47 14.21 4.50 -10.18
C GLY A 47 12.87 4.94 -9.60
N ARG A 48 11.81 4.81 -10.39
CA ARG A 48 10.46 5.30 -10.03
C ARG A 48 9.63 4.32 -9.20
N ILE A 49 10.13 3.10 -8.96
CA ILE A 49 9.36 2.01 -8.34
C ILE A 49 8.84 2.38 -6.95
N PRO A 50 9.63 2.96 -6.03
CA PRO A 50 9.12 3.39 -4.72
C PRO A 50 7.99 4.43 -4.80
N PHE A 51 7.95 5.23 -5.87
CA PHE A 51 6.94 6.26 -6.09
C PHE A 51 5.60 5.70 -6.59
N MET A 52 5.59 4.45 -7.04
CA MET A 52 4.38 3.74 -7.47
C MET A 52 3.64 3.07 -6.30
N LEU A 53 4.29 2.97 -5.14
CA LEU A 53 3.70 2.37 -3.95
C LEU A 53 2.53 3.23 -3.42
N GLY A 54 1.40 2.57 -3.15
CA GLY A 54 0.21 3.18 -2.56
C GLY A 54 0.42 3.65 -1.12
N SER A 55 -0.52 4.44 -0.59
CA SER A 55 -0.43 4.88 0.80
C SER A 55 -0.69 3.71 1.76
N ILE A 56 0.04 3.67 2.87
CA ILE A 56 -0.15 2.66 3.91
C ILE A 56 -1.53 2.80 4.56
N HIS A 57 -2.04 4.02 4.70
CA HIS A 57 -3.38 4.28 5.20
C HIS A 57 -4.46 3.81 4.23
N GLU A 58 -4.22 3.95 2.92
CA GLU A 58 -5.10 3.43 1.86
C GLU A 58 -5.17 1.90 1.93
N ALA A 59 -4.03 1.22 2.11
CA ALA A 59 -3.98 -0.23 2.31
C ALA A 59 -4.83 -0.67 3.51
N GLN A 60 -4.68 -0.03 4.68
CA GLN A 60 -5.48 -0.37 5.85
C GLN A 60 -6.97 -0.09 5.65
N PHE A 61 -7.31 0.99 4.94
CA PHE A 61 -8.67 1.31 4.58
C PHE A 61 -9.30 0.23 3.68
N PHE A 62 -8.56 -0.29 2.70
CA PHE A 62 -9.03 -1.40 1.87
C PHE A 62 -9.37 -2.64 2.69
N GLN A 63 -8.56 -2.98 3.70
CA GLN A 63 -8.90 -4.13 4.53
C GLN A 63 -10.23 -3.95 5.28
N VAL A 64 -10.50 -2.73 5.78
CA VAL A 64 -11.78 -2.43 6.42
C VAL A 64 -12.92 -2.57 5.42
N LEU A 65 -12.79 -1.98 4.23
CA LEU A 65 -13.80 -2.03 3.18
C LEU A 65 -14.10 -3.48 2.74
N LEU A 66 -13.06 -4.28 2.48
CA LEU A 66 -13.20 -5.67 2.05
C LEU A 66 -13.91 -6.52 3.10
N ARG A 67 -13.58 -6.34 4.38
CA ARG A 67 -14.24 -7.02 5.50
C ARG A 67 -15.71 -6.59 5.64
N LEU A 68 -16.00 -5.29 5.55
CA LEU A 68 -17.37 -4.78 5.61
C LEU A 68 -18.24 -5.28 4.46
N MET A 69 -17.65 -5.46 3.29
CA MET A 69 -18.34 -5.99 2.10
C MET A 69 -18.49 -7.51 2.10
N ASN A 70 -17.92 -8.23 3.08
CA ASN A 70 -17.78 -9.69 3.04
C ASN A 70 -17.21 -10.16 1.69
N CYS A 71 -16.17 -9.47 1.21
CA CYS A 71 -15.57 -9.77 -0.08
C CYS A 71 -14.97 -11.18 -0.07
N LYS A 72 -15.25 -11.96 -1.12
CA LYS A 72 -14.62 -13.27 -1.37
C LYS A 72 -13.79 -13.31 -2.65
N ARG A 73 -14.01 -12.38 -3.57
CA ARG A 73 -13.38 -12.38 -4.89
C ARG A 73 -12.98 -10.95 -5.23
N CYS A 74 -11.70 -10.71 -5.41
CA CYS A 74 -11.16 -9.41 -5.75
C CYS A 74 -10.37 -9.47 -7.07
N ILE A 75 -10.47 -8.40 -7.86
CA ILE A 75 -9.58 -8.16 -9.00
C ILE A 75 -8.77 -6.91 -8.68
N GLU A 76 -7.46 -7.02 -8.75
CA GLU A 76 -6.51 -5.92 -8.61
C GLU A 76 -5.86 -5.65 -9.96
N VAL A 77 -5.77 -4.37 -10.33
CA VAL A 77 -5.12 -3.91 -11.56
C VAL A 77 -3.92 -3.03 -11.17
N GLY A 78 -2.72 -3.51 -11.47
CA GLY A 78 -1.44 -3.00 -10.98
C GLY A 78 -0.99 -3.77 -9.74
N THR A 79 -0.17 -4.80 -9.93
CA THR A 79 0.38 -5.64 -8.85
C THR A 79 1.65 -5.02 -8.26
N LEU A 80 2.53 -4.46 -9.09
CA LEU A 80 3.88 -4.04 -8.72
C LEU A 80 4.62 -5.17 -7.97
N THR A 81 5.05 -4.92 -6.73
CA THR A 81 5.68 -5.87 -5.82
C THR A 81 4.69 -6.67 -4.98
N GLY A 82 3.38 -6.41 -5.12
CA GLY A 82 2.32 -7.12 -4.41
C GLY A 82 1.94 -6.56 -3.04
N CYS A 83 2.35 -5.35 -2.67
CA CYS A 83 1.98 -4.75 -1.37
C CYS A 83 0.46 -4.62 -1.17
N THR A 84 -0.24 -4.16 -2.20
CA THR A 84 -1.71 -4.04 -2.18
C THR A 84 -2.35 -5.44 -2.27
N THR A 85 -1.82 -6.33 -3.11
CA THR A 85 -2.25 -7.74 -3.18
C THR A 85 -2.23 -8.43 -1.82
N LEU A 86 -1.11 -8.31 -1.08
CA LEU A 86 -0.95 -8.87 0.26
C LEU A 86 -1.96 -8.27 1.24
N THR A 87 -2.19 -6.96 1.16
CA THR A 87 -3.17 -6.26 1.98
C THR A 87 -4.59 -6.78 1.71
N ILE A 88 -4.96 -6.99 0.44
CA ILE A 88 -6.25 -7.58 0.06
C ILE A 88 -6.33 -9.00 0.61
N ALA A 89 -5.29 -9.81 0.46
CA ALA A 89 -5.25 -11.21 0.92
C ALA A 89 -5.51 -11.33 2.43
N LEU A 90 -4.88 -10.47 3.23
CA LEU A 90 -5.07 -10.44 4.69
C LEU A 90 -6.49 -10.03 5.13
N ALA A 91 -7.29 -9.45 4.23
CA ALA A 91 -8.66 -9.02 4.51
C ALA A 91 -9.73 -9.99 4.02
N LEU A 92 -9.38 -10.90 3.10
CA LEU A 92 -10.29 -11.92 2.59
C LEU A 92 -10.40 -13.10 3.58
N PRO A 93 -11.51 -13.85 3.54
CA PRO A 93 -11.61 -15.13 4.25
C PRO A 93 -10.66 -16.17 3.62
N ASP A 94 -10.43 -17.28 4.32
CA ASP A 94 -9.55 -18.38 3.86
C ASP A 94 -9.99 -18.98 2.51
N ASP A 95 -11.28 -18.93 2.18
CA ASP A 95 -11.84 -19.36 0.89
C ASP A 95 -11.86 -18.25 -0.18
N GLY A 96 -11.25 -17.10 0.14
CA GLY A 96 -11.16 -15.94 -0.73
C GLY A 96 -10.17 -16.11 -1.88
N GLN A 97 -10.42 -15.40 -2.96
CA GLN A 97 -9.58 -15.42 -4.16
C GLN A 97 -9.27 -14.00 -4.66
N ILE A 98 -8.04 -13.82 -5.10
CA ILE A 98 -7.56 -12.58 -5.70
C ILE A 98 -7.00 -12.91 -7.07
N VAL A 99 -7.42 -12.12 -8.07
CA VAL A 99 -6.77 -12.09 -9.38
C VAL A 99 -6.09 -10.74 -9.48
N THR A 100 -4.75 -10.74 -9.48
CA THR A 100 -3.97 -9.52 -9.68
C THR A 100 -3.39 -9.51 -11.09
N LEU A 101 -3.37 -8.32 -11.70
CA LEU A 101 -3.01 -8.12 -13.10
C LEU A 101 -1.95 -7.02 -13.19
N ASP A 102 -0.82 -7.32 -13.81
CA ASP A 102 0.17 -6.31 -14.16
C ASP A 102 0.67 -6.55 -15.60
N VAL A 103 1.12 -5.47 -16.22
CA VAL A 103 1.73 -5.51 -17.56
C VAL A 103 3.21 -5.89 -17.49
N ASP A 104 3.83 -5.71 -16.33
CA ASP A 104 5.24 -5.99 -16.08
C ASP A 104 5.37 -7.09 -15.03
N ASP A 105 6.06 -8.18 -15.39
CA ASP A 105 6.27 -9.32 -14.48
C ASP A 105 7.61 -9.26 -13.74
N GLN A 106 8.41 -8.23 -13.95
CA GLN A 106 9.76 -8.06 -13.39
C GLN A 106 9.77 -8.18 -11.85
N TYR A 107 8.78 -7.62 -11.17
CA TYR A 107 8.73 -7.56 -9.70
C TYR A 107 7.76 -8.57 -9.07
N ILE A 108 7.05 -9.35 -9.89
CA ILE A 108 6.04 -10.32 -9.44
C ILE A 108 6.67 -11.70 -9.19
N ARG A 109 7.76 -12.03 -9.88
CA ARG A 109 8.39 -13.36 -9.87
C ARG A 109 9.61 -13.49 -8.93
N MET A 110 9.76 -12.57 -7.98
CA MET A 110 10.88 -12.57 -7.01
C MET A 110 10.67 -13.59 -5.90
#